data_AF-A0A417XX28-F1
#
_entry.id   AF-A0A417XX28-F1
#
_cell.length_a   1.000
_cell.length_b   1.000
_cell.length_c   1.000
_cell.angle_alpha   90.00
_cell.angle_beta   90.00
_cell.angle_gamma   90.00
#
_symmetry.space_group_name_H-M   'P 1'
#
loop_
_entity.id
_entity.type
_entity.pdbx_description
1 polymer ?
#
loop_
_entity_poly.entity_id
_entity_poly.type
_entity_poly.pdbx_seq_one_letter_code
_entity_poly.pdbx_strand_id
1 'polypeptide(L)'
;MRRAVLTILAALLVLGGAATPAGAESGSLDHPSGDAPAKIDLTRLSVENGNRWFTMRVDVRNLRQKGKFNFHYWGGTASPPARSVLIIVHRVDGETRARFLSCGREDCAPDPCARMRVAWRSADDFIRVSAPQRCFPRPRNDPDAPAPAMGRFFAWSRLGDGASDTAGGLLALQRG
;
A
#
# COMPACT_ATOMS: atom_id res chain seq x y z
N MET A 1 11.64 -83.28 -40.58
CA MET A 1 10.95 -82.00 -40.85
C MET A 1 11.14 -81.12 -39.62
N ARG A 2 11.99 -80.07 -39.69
CA ARG A 2 11.60 -78.63 -39.72
C ARG A 2 10.67 -78.29 -38.54
N ARG A 3 10.95 -77.41 -37.56
CA ARG A 3 11.94 -76.33 -37.36
C ARG A 3 11.95 -76.03 -35.85
N ALA A 4 13.14 -75.80 -35.29
CA ALA A 4 13.30 -74.96 -34.11
C ALA A 4 13.55 -73.50 -34.58
N VAL A 5 13.57 -72.58 -33.60
CA VAL A 5 14.35 -71.33 -33.55
C VAL A 5 13.55 -70.01 -33.57
N LEU A 6 13.47 -69.48 -32.34
CA LEU A 6 13.70 -68.12 -31.86
C LEU A 6 12.85 -66.94 -32.39
N THR A 7 12.08 -66.42 -31.44
CA THR A 7 11.35 -65.15 -31.47
C THR A 7 12.18 -64.03 -30.82
N ILE A 8 12.09 -62.86 -31.45
CA ILE A 8 12.29 -61.49 -30.92
C ILE A 8 13.75 -61.00 -30.87
N LEU A 9 14.13 -60.36 -31.99
CA LEU A 9 15.17 -59.35 -32.06
C LEU A 9 14.82 -58.15 -31.17
N ALA A 10 15.76 -57.77 -30.31
CA ALA A 10 15.92 -56.42 -29.81
C ALA A 10 16.53 -55.54 -30.91
N ALA A 11 16.17 -54.25 -30.94
CA ALA A 11 17.10 -53.14 -30.67
C ALA A 11 16.72 -51.81 -31.37
N LEU A 12 16.91 -50.73 -30.61
CA LEU A 12 17.35 -49.39 -31.02
C LEU A 12 16.34 -48.45 -31.69
N LEU A 13 15.70 -47.62 -30.85
CA LEU A 13 15.42 -46.23 -31.17
C LEU A 13 15.70 -45.38 -29.92
N VAL A 14 16.98 -45.04 -29.74
CA VAL A 14 17.44 -44.01 -28.80
C VAL A 14 17.01 -42.67 -29.39
N LEU A 15 15.86 -42.16 -28.95
CA LEU A 15 15.45 -40.78 -29.19
C LEU A 15 16.29 -39.87 -28.31
N GLY A 16 17.46 -39.47 -28.83
CA GLY A 16 18.28 -38.39 -28.32
C GLY A 16 17.55 -37.06 -28.49
N GLY A 17 16.61 -36.76 -27.61
CA GLY A 17 16.12 -35.41 -27.39
C GLY A 17 17.14 -34.65 -26.56
N ALA A 18 18.08 -33.98 -27.24
CA ALA A 18 18.93 -32.98 -26.61
C ALA A 18 18.03 -31.85 -26.09
N ALA A 19 17.63 -31.92 -24.83
CA ALA A 19 17.12 -30.77 -24.12
C ALA A 19 18.29 -29.80 -24.00
N THR A 20 18.38 -28.82 -24.90
CA THR A 20 19.25 -27.67 -24.67
C THR A 20 18.80 -27.07 -23.34
N PRO A 21 19.69 -26.93 -22.35
CA PRO A 21 19.32 -26.18 -21.17
C PRO A 21 18.85 -24.82 -21.66
N ALA A 22 17.66 -24.41 -21.26
CA ALA A 22 17.25 -23.02 -21.40
C ALA A 22 18.29 -22.22 -20.60
N GLY A 23 19.30 -21.71 -21.32
CA GLY A 23 20.21 -20.71 -20.81
C GLY A 23 19.36 -19.50 -20.50
N ALA A 24 18.86 -19.43 -19.27
CA ALA A 24 18.49 -18.16 -18.70
C ALA A 24 19.77 -17.33 -18.78
N GLU A 25 19.82 -16.41 -19.75
CA GLU A 25 20.80 -15.34 -19.76
C GLU A 25 20.69 -14.67 -18.39
N SER A 26 21.60 -15.03 -17.50
CA SER A 26 21.83 -14.33 -16.25
C SER A 26 22.63 -13.10 -16.62
N GLY A 27 21.97 -12.18 -17.32
CA GLY A 27 22.46 -10.83 -17.48
C GLY A 27 22.40 -10.17 -16.11
N SER A 28 23.57 -9.93 -15.51
CA SER A 28 23.67 -8.92 -14.48
C SER A 28 23.39 -7.59 -15.17
N LEU A 29 22.17 -7.07 -15.01
CA LEU A 29 21.91 -5.67 -15.34
C LEU A 29 22.77 -4.85 -14.39
N ASP A 30 23.87 -4.29 -14.90
CA ASP A 30 24.66 -3.28 -14.20
C ASP A 30 23.69 -2.19 -13.74
N HIS A 31 23.32 -2.24 -12.47
CA HIS A 31 22.56 -1.16 -11.87
C HIS A 31 23.53 0.01 -11.80
N PRO A 32 23.27 1.12 -12.51
CA PRO A 32 24.07 2.31 -12.32
C PRO A 32 23.99 2.65 -10.84
N SER A 33 25.13 2.57 -10.16
CA SER A 33 25.34 3.00 -8.78
C SER A 33 25.24 4.52 -8.73
N GLY A 34 24.01 5.02 -8.83
CA GLY A 34 23.64 6.36 -8.42
C GLY A 34 23.14 6.32 -6.99
N ASP A 35 23.33 7.42 -6.26
CA ASP A 35 22.71 7.61 -4.95
C ASP A 35 21.22 7.26 -5.05
N ALA A 36 20.75 6.40 -4.13
CA ALA A 36 19.33 6.05 -4.08
C ALA A 36 18.52 7.35 -4.02
N PRO A 37 17.46 7.50 -4.86
CA PRO A 37 16.64 8.70 -4.87
C PRO A 37 16.24 9.08 -3.46
N ALA A 38 16.31 10.37 -3.10
CA ALA A 38 16.01 10.85 -1.76
C ALA A 38 14.68 10.24 -1.26
N LYS A 39 14.76 9.25 -0.36
CA LYS A 39 13.61 8.55 0.17
C LYS A 39 12.92 9.45 1.19
N ILE A 40 11.59 9.52 1.13
CA ILE A 40 10.81 10.10 2.21
C ILE A 40 10.94 9.15 3.40
N ASP A 41 11.55 9.60 4.49
CA ASP A 41 11.71 8.80 5.70
C ASP A 41 10.50 9.01 6.61
N LEU A 42 9.54 8.08 6.51
CA LEU A 42 8.33 8.03 7.34
C LEU A 42 8.70 7.49 8.73
N THR A 43 8.92 8.39 9.68
CA THR A 43 9.44 8.03 11.02
C THR A 43 8.36 7.54 11.97
N ARG A 44 7.12 8.03 11.84
CA ARG A 44 6.01 7.69 12.74
C ARG A 44 4.67 7.93 12.08
N LEU A 45 3.74 7.00 12.28
CA LEU A 45 2.31 7.23 12.12
C LEU A 45 1.68 7.26 13.51
N SER A 46 0.80 8.22 13.74
CA SER A 46 -0.03 8.31 14.95
C SER A 46 -1.47 8.52 14.55
N VAL A 47 -2.36 7.90 15.31
CA VAL A 47 -3.79 7.91 15.06
C VAL A 47 -4.49 8.27 16.36
N GLU A 48 -5.32 9.31 16.31
CA GLU A 48 -6.16 9.73 17.43
C GLU A 48 -7.63 9.61 16.99
N ASN A 49 -8.40 8.84 17.75
CA ASN A 49 -9.82 8.62 17.49
C ASN A 49 -10.66 9.23 18.61
N GLY A 50 -10.86 10.55 18.53
CA GLY A 50 -11.70 11.28 19.48
C GLY A 50 -13.19 11.18 19.13
N ASN A 51 -14.06 11.63 20.04
CA ASN A 51 -15.52 11.45 19.93
C ASN A 51 -16.21 12.09 18.71
N ARG A 52 -15.59 13.08 18.06
CA ARG A 52 -16.18 13.78 16.89
C ARG A 52 -15.25 13.80 15.69
N TRP A 53 -13.96 13.65 15.94
CA TRP A 53 -12.90 13.86 14.99
C TRP A 53 -11.94 12.70 15.05
N PHE A 54 -11.52 12.30 13.86
CA PHE A 54 -10.48 11.33 13.66
C PHE A 54 -9.27 12.04 13.06
N THR A 55 -8.10 11.80 13.62
CA THR A 55 -6.86 12.47 13.23
C THR A 55 -5.77 11.45 12.95
N MET A 56 -5.14 11.57 11.77
CA MET A 56 -3.92 10.85 11.44
C MET A 56 -2.78 11.86 11.29
N ARG A 57 -1.64 11.54 11.89
CA ARG A 57 -0.42 12.34 11.75
C ARG A 57 0.73 11.44 11.38
N VAL A 58 1.45 11.84 10.34
CA VAL A 58 2.69 11.21 9.91
C VAL A 58 3.83 12.19 10.13
N ASP A 59 4.84 11.75 10.88
CA ASP A 59 6.08 12.49 11.06
C ASP A 59 7.10 12.03 10.02
N VAL A 60 7.69 12.99 9.32
CA VAL A 60 8.54 12.80 8.15
C VAL A 60 9.81 13.58 8.34
N ARG A 61 10.95 12.89 8.39
CA ARG A 61 12.23 13.59 8.55
C ARG A 61 12.52 14.45 7.33
N ASN A 62 12.91 15.71 7.55
CA ASN A 62 13.22 16.68 6.49
C ASN A 62 12.07 16.87 5.49
N LEU A 63 10.84 17.06 5.99
CA LEU A 63 9.63 17.17 5.18
C LEU A 63 9.71 18.36 4.22
N ARG A 64 9.76 18.06 2.92
CA ARG A 64 9.92 19.09 1.88
C ARG A 64 8.62 19.86 1.64
N GLN A 65 8.74 20.96 0.89
CA GLN A 65 7.60 21.79 0.44
C GLN A 65 6.86 21.18 -0.77
N LYS A 66 7.22 19.97 -1.19
CA LYS A 66 6.56 19.22 -2.26
C LYS A 66 6.47 17.73 -1.92
N GLY A 67 5.43 17.06 -2.40
CA GLY A 67 5.28 15.60 -2.29
C GLY A 67 3.84 15.12 -2.18
N LYS A 68 3.66 13.80 -2.23
CA LYS A 68 2.35 13.13 -2.12
C LYS A 68 2.37 12.09 -1.00
N PHE A 69 1.35 12.13 -0.15
CA PHE A 69 1.14 11.22 0.96
C PHE A 69 -0.27 10.63 0.88
N ASN A 70 -0.38 9.35 1.19
CA ASN A 70 -1.62 8.61 1.15
C ASN A 70 -1.86 8.05 2.55
N PHE A 71 -2.97 8.42 3.15
CA PHE A 71 -3.41 7.93 4.45
C PHE A 71 -4.55 6.95 4.23
N HIS A 72 -4.41 5.75 4.78
CA HIS A 72 -5.38 4.68 4.61
C HIS A 72 -6.02 4.34 5.94
N TYR A 73 -7.34 4.19 5.90
CA TYR A 73 -8.09 3.45 6.89
C TYR A 73 -8.70 2.24 6.20
N TRP A 74 -8.47 1.05 6.73
CA TRP A 74 -9.14 -0.17 6.29
C TRP A 74 -10.04 -0.69 7.39
N GLY A 75 -11.36 -0.67 7.16
CA GLY A 75 -12.36 -1.08 8.15
C GLY A 75 -12.40 -2.59 8.47
N GLY A 76 -11.56 -3.40 7.81
CA GLY A 76 -11.39 -4.82 8.09
C GLY A 76 -12.60 -5.68 7.70
N THR A 77 -12.54 -6.32 6.53
CA THR A 77 -13.31 -7.53 6.11
C THR A 77 -12.87 -7.96 4.70
N ALA A 78 -13.23 -9.19 4.29
CA ALA A 78 -13.27 -9.76 2.92
C ALA A 78 -12.51 -8.96 1.82
N SER A 79 -11.18 -9.01 1.90
CA SER A 79 -10.21 -8.40 0.96
C SER A 79 -10.18 -6.85 0.91
N PRO A 80 -9.00 -6.21 1.09
CA PRO A 80 -8.83 -4.79 0.78
C PRO A 80 -9.19 -4.48 -0.68
N PRO A 81 -9.67 -3.26 -1.01
CA PRO A 81 -9.91 -2.12 -0.12
C PRO A 81 -11.34 -2.05 0.45
N ALA A 82 -12.08 -3.15 0.60
CA ALA A 82 -13.47 -3.12 1.06
C ALA A 82 -13.65 -2.31 2.36
N ARG A 83 -14.56 -1.32 2.32
CA ARG A 83 -14.93 -0.45 3.46
C ARG A 83 -13.72 0.32 3.99
N SER A 84 -12.95 0.87 3.07
CA SER A 84 -11.77 1.66 3.38
C SER A 84 -11.99 3.11 3.03
N VAL A 85 -11.09 3.94 3.55
CA VAL A 85 -10.96 5.34 3.19
C VAL A 85 -9.53 5.55 2.75
N LEU A 86 -9.36 6.28 1.66
CA LEU A 86 -8.07 6.76 1.18
C LEU A 86 -8.09 8.29 1.16
N ILE A 87 -7.17 8.90 1.90
CA ILE A 87 -6.95 10.34 1.88
C ILE A 87 -5.63 10.62 1.20
N ILE A 88 -5.68 11.32 0.08
CA ILE A 88 -4.51 11.71 -0.70
C ILE A 88 -4.19 13.16 -0.41
N VAL A 89 -3.05 13.41 0.21
CA VAL A 89 -2.51 14.75 0.47
C VAL A 89 -1.40 15.03 -0.52
N HIS A 90 -1.49 16.16 -1.21
CA HIS A 90 -0.49 16.61 -2.16
C HIS A 90 -0.09 18.04 -1.84
N ARG A 91 1.22 18.33 -1.86
CA ARG A 91 1.74 19.69 -1.82
C ARG A 91 2.62 19.95 -3.02
N VAL A 92 2.35 21.04 -3.72
CA VAL A 92 3.14 21.58 -4.84
C VAL A 92 3.10 23.09 -4.73
N ASP A 93 4.25 23.73 -4.94
CA ASP A 93 4.39 25.19 -4.99
C ASP A 93 3.77 25.94 -3.79
N GLY A 94 3.92 25.36 -2.60
CA GLY A 94 3.41 25.94 -1.36
C GLY A 94 1.91 25.74 -1.12
N GLU A 95 1.17 25.18 -2.08
CA GLU A 95 -0.24 24.87 -1.95
C GLU A 95 -0.44 23.42 -1.48
N THR A 96 -1.23 23.22 -0.42
CA THR A 96 -1.61 21.88 0.05
C THR A 96 -3.04 21.58 -0.35
N ARG A 97 -3.22 20.48 -1.09
CA ARG A 97 -4.52 19.95 -1.51
C ARG A 97 -4.73 18.56 -0.91
N ALA A 98 -5.99 18.22 -0.66
CA ALA A 98 -6.36 16.91 -0.18
C ALA A 98 -7.60 16.38 -0.90
N ARG A 99 -7.61 15.08 -1.18
CA ARG A 99 -8.77 14.36 -1.71
C ARG A 99 -9.15 13.26 -0.75
N PHE A 100 -10.45 13.11 -0.54
CA PHE A 100 -11.02 12.02 0.23
C PHE A 100 -11.68 11.04 -0.75
N LEU A 101 -11.36 9.76 -0.60
CA LEU A 101 -11.91 8.69 -1.41
C LEU A 101 -12.52 7.66 -0.48
N SER A 102 -13.74 7.24 -0.82
CA SER A 102 -14.42 6.10 -0.22
C SER A 102 -14.13 4.87 -1.06
N CYS A 103 -13.70 3.77 -0.44
CA CYS A 103 -13.29 2.57 -1.14
C CYS A 103 -14.22 1.40 -0.86
N GLY A 104 -14.77 0.86 -1.96
CA GLY A 104 -15.54 -0.36 -2.03
C GLY A 104 -14.63 -1.59 -2.14
N ARG A 105 -15.15 -2.68 -2.70
CA ARG A 105 -14.41 -3.95 -2.81
C ARG A 105 -13.30 -3.90 -3.86
N GLU A 106 -13.49 -3.15 -4.93
CA GLU A 106 -12.60 -3.18 -6.10
C GLU A 106 -12.10 -1.77 -6.48
N ASP A 107 -12.81 -0.74 -6.03
CA ASP A 107 -12.62 0.63 -6.47
C ASP A 107 -12.60 1.63 -5.31
N CYS A 108 -11.98 2.77 -5.58
CA CYS A 108 -12.02 3.95 -4.70
C CYS A 108 -12.56 5.13 -5.52
N ALA A 109 -13.66 5.70 -5.07
CA ALA A 109 -14.29 6.85 -5.72
C ALA A 109 -14.07 8.12 -4.88
N PRO A 110 -13.87 9.30 -5.51
CA PRO A 110 -13.91 10.57 -4.79
C PRO A 110 -15.23 10.74 -4.04
N ASP A 111 -15.15 11.13 -2.77
CA ASP A 111 -16.32 11.31 -1.90
C ASP A 111 -16.13 12.58 -1.04
N PRO A 112 -17.12 13.48 -0.93
CA PRO A 112 -16.99 14.67 -0.11
C PRO A 112 -16.94 14.33 1.39
N CYS A 113 -15.79 14.56 2.04
CA CYS A 113 -15.70 14.65 3.50
C CYS A 113 -15.74 16.11 3.96
N ALA A 114 -16.96 16.63 4.16
CA ALA A 114 -17.16 18.00 4.61
C ALA A 114 -16.46 18.27 5.95
N ARG A 115 -15.71 19.37 6.02
CA ARG A 115 -14.88 19.80 7.17
C ARG A 115 -13.60 18.97 7.40
N MET A 116 -13.17 18.14 6.45
CA MET A 116 -11.82 17.60 6.46
C MET A 116 -10.79 18.74 6.45
N ARG A 117 -9.73 18.59 7.24
CA ARG A 117 -8.64 19.56 7.38
C ARG A 117 -7.32 18.84 7.17
N VAL A 118 -6.40 19.54 6.51
CA VAL A 118 -5.03 19.06 6.31
C VAL A 118 -4.06 20.14 6.72
N ALA A 119 -3.02 19.74 7.44
CA ALA A 119 -1.88 20.58 7.79
C ALA A 119 -0.61 19.91 7.26
N TRP A 120 0.14 20.67 6.45
CA TRP A 120 1.50 20.30 6.03
C TRP A 120 2.47 21.25 6.70
N ARG A 121 3.29 20.75 7.62
CA ARG A 121 4.21 21.54 8.44
C ARG A 121 5.63 21.09 8.19
N SER A 122 6.23 21.61 7.13
CA SER A 122 7.63 21.31 6.79
C SER A 122 8.64 21.79 7.84
N ALA A 123 8.35 22.87 8.56
CA ALA A 123 9.22 23.34 9.64
C ALA A 123 9.22 22.42 10.86
N ASP A 124 8.12 21.69 11.06
CA ASP A 124 7.91 20.79 12.20
C ASP A 124 7.95 19.30 11.80
N ASP A 125 8.29 19.03 10.54
CA ASP A 125 8.44 17.68 9.99
C ASP A 125 7.20 16.77 10.11
N PHE A 126 5.99 17.30 9.88
CA PHE A 126 4.79 16.47 9.88
C PHE A 126 3.69 16.85 8.89
N ILE A 127 2.86 15.85 8.57
CA ILE A 127 1.60 15.99 7.86
C ILE A 127 0.49 15.46 8.75
N ARG A 128 -0.57 16.26 8.92
CA ARG A 128 -1.73 15.89 9.72
C ARG A 128 -3.00 16.02 8.90
N VAL A 129 -3.82 14.96 8.93
CA VAL A 129 -5.17 14.94 8.39
C VAL A 129 -6.13 14.81 9.55
N SER A 130 -7.18 15.63 9.59
CA SER A 130 -8.26 15.52 10.56
C SER A 130 -9.60 15.57 9.83
N ALA A 131 -10.48 14.62 10.12
CA ALA A 131 -11.77 14.47 9.47
C ALA A 131 -12.86 14.11 10.50
N PRO A 132 -14.11 14.54 10.30
CA PRO A 132 -15.21 14.11 11.15
C PRO A 132 -15.38 12.58 11.10
N GLN A 133 -15.71 11.98 12.24
CA GLN A 133 -15.97 10.54 12.35
C GLN A 133 -17.01 10.03 11.33
N ARG A 134 -18.03 10.83 11.01
CA ARG A 134 -19.06 10.49 10.00
C ARG A 134 -18.54 10.26 8.58
N CYS A 135 -17.31 10.68 8.26
CA CYS A 135 -16.70 10.39 6.96
C CYS A 135 -16.19 8.95 6.88
N PHE A 136 -16.06 8.26 8.02
CA PHE A 136 -15.55 6.90 8.06
C PHE A 136 -16.70 5.89 8.03
N PRO A 137 -16.53 4.74 7.35
CA PRO A 137 -17.47 3.64 7.39
C PRO A 137 -17.78 3.22 8.84
N ARG A 138 -19.08 3.18 9.18
CA ARG A 138 -19.54 2.59 10.44
C ARG A 138 -19.23 1.11 10.50
N PRO A 139 -18.90 0.54 11.68
CA PRO A 139 -18.77 -0.91 11.86
C PRO A 139 -20.09 -1.65 11.52
N ARG A 140 -19.98 -2.89 11.04
CA ARG A 140 -21.17 -3.69 10.64
C ARG A 140 -21.85 -4.35 11.84
N ASN A 141 -21.05 -4.81 12.78
CA ASN A 141 -21.51 -5.63 13.90
C ASN A 141 -22.01 -4.79 15.08
N ASP A 142 -21.80 -3.47 15.04
CA ASP A 142 -22.23 -2.53 16.08
C ASP A 142 -22.51 -1.15 15.46
N PRO A 143 -23.63 -0.95 14.75
CA PRO A 143 -23.91 0.29 14.02
C PRO A 143 -23.96 1.56 14.88
N ASP A 144 -24.15 1.40 16.19
CA ASP A 144 -24.23 2.49 17.16
C ASP A 144 -22.84 2.91 17.68
N ALA A 145 -21.81 2.07 17.48
CA ALA A 145 -20.44 2.46 17.78
C ALA A 145 -19.93 3.57 16.83
N PRO A 146 -19.23 4.58 17.37
CA PRO A 146 -18.69 5.67 16.57
C PRO A 146 -17.63 5.19 15.58
N ALA A 147 -17.71 5.68 14.35
CA ALA A 147 -16.76 5.34 13.28
C ALA A 147 -15.48 6.18 13.36
N PRO A 148 -14.30 5.65 13.02
CA PRO A 148 -14.03 4.22 12.84
C PRO A 148 -13.99 3.51 14.20
N ALA A 149 -14.67 2.36 14.33
CA ALA A 149 -14.68 1.57 15.56
C ALA A 149 -13.68 0.39 15.55
N MET A 150 -13.28 -0.04 14.36
CA MET A 150 -12.34 -1.14 14.12
C MET A 150 -11.62 -0.89 12.80
N GLY A 151 -10.41 -1.41 12.65
CA GLY A 151 -9.68 -1.31 11.39
C GLY A 151 -8.17 -1.16 11.56
N ARG A 152 -7.49 -1.01 10.43
CA ARG A 152 -6.04 -0.82 10.34
C ARG A 152 -5.73 0.50 9.67
N PHE A 153 -4.63 1.12 10.09
CA PHE A 153 -4.16 2.36 9.53
C PHE A 153 -2.73 2.21 9.03
N PHE A 154 -2.46 2.84 7.89
CA PHE A 154 -1.13 2.93 7.32
C PHE A 154 -1.03 4.19 6.47
N ALA A 155 0.21 4.64 6.27
CA ALA A 155 0.50 5.74 5.40
C ALA A 155 1.70 5.40 4.53
N TRP A 156 1.66 5.86 3.30
CA TRP A 156 2.79 5.78 2.39
C TRP A 156 2.93 7.05 1.59
N SER A 157 4.12 7.25 1.06
CA SER A 157 4.49 8.47 0.38
C SER A 157 5.17 8.17 -0.94
N ARG A 158 5.05 9.10 -1.89
CA ARG A 158 5.75 9.02 -3.16
C ARG A 158 6.48 10.32 -3.43
N LEU A 159 7.74 10.22 -3.82
CA LEU A 159 8.56 11.34 -4.29
C LEU A 159 9.21 10.92 -5.62
N GLY A 160 8.73 11.49 -6.73
CA GLY A 160 9.12 11.03 -8.08
C GLY A 160 8.72 9.57 -8.32
N ASP A 161 9.67 8.73 -8.75
CA ASP A 161 9.48 7.30 -9.00
C ASP A 161 9.69 6.41 -7.78
N GLY A 162 10.14 6.96 -6.64
CA GLY A 162 10.34 6.23 -5.40
C GLY A 162 9.09 6.18 -4.52
N ALA A 163 8.73 4.99 -4.03
CA ALA A 163 7.75 4.79 -2.96
C ALA A 163 8.46 4.56 -1.62
N SER A 164 7.90 5.10 -0.54
CA SER A 164 8.36 4.84 0.83
C SER A 164 7.16 4.61 1.75
N ASP A 165 7.20 3.51 2.50
CA ASP A 165 6.18 3.06 3.45
C ASP A 165 6.65 3.29 4.89
N THR A 166 5.72 3.41 5.84
CA THR A 166 6.07 3.47 7.27
C THR A 166 6.85 2.22 7.69
N ALA A 167 8.06 2.40 8.24
CA ALA A 167 8.92 1.31 8.69
C ALA A 167 8.38 0.52 9.91
N GLY A 168 7.28 0.99 10.51
CA GLY A 168 6.56 0.31 11.58
C GLY A 168 5.23 -0.22 11.06
N GLY A 169 4.96 -1.49 11.33
CA GLY A 169 3.78 -2.21 10.84
C GLY A 169 2.43 -1.54 11.15
N LEU A 170 1.40 -2.04 10.47
CA LEU A 170 0.01 -1.60 10.52
C LEU A 170 -0.47 -1.30 11.95
N LEU A 171 -0.89 -0.06 12.21
CA LEU A 171 -1.40 0.34 13.52
C LEU A 171 -2.83 -0.17 13.69
N ALA A 172 -3.08 -0.83 14.81
CA ALA A 172 -4.42 -1.14 15.28
C ALA A 172 -5.02 0.09 15.98
N LEU A 173 -6.33 0.27 15.85
CA LEU A 173 -7.04 1.34 16.53
C LEU A 173 -6.94 1.16 18.06
N GLN A 174 -6.39 2.16 18.76
CA GLN A 174 -6.60 2.32 20.20
C GLN A 174 -7.49 3.56 20.39
N ARG A 175 -8.58 3.39 21.14
CA ARG A 175 -9.50 4.50 21.46
C ARG A 175 -9.00 5.19 22.73
N GLY A 176 -8.89 6.51 22.68
CA GLY A 176 -8.60 7.39 23.82
C GLY A 176 -9.82 8.17 24.24
#